data_AF-A0A847F9I8-F1
#
_entry.id   AF-A0A847F9I8-F1
#
_cell.length_a   1.000
_cell.length_b   1.000
_cell.length_c   1.000
_cell.angle_alpha   90.00
_cell.angle_beta   90.00
_cell.angle_gamma   90.00
#
_symmetry.space_group_name_H-M   'P 1'
#
loop_
_entity.id
_entity.type
_entity.pdbx_description
1 polymer ?
#
loop_
_entity_poly.entity_id
_entity_poly.type
_entity_poly.pdbx_seq_one_letter_code
_entity_poly.pdbx_strand_id
1 'polypeptide(L)'
;MNAAEDHLYSHDPRARMITIPEMEVLIKDAEDCGPIMGPDTKLYQKDGRYYRVIMPCLGCLGKMEYDNDSPIVEVLEMDIDELIY
;
A
#
# COMPACT_ATOMS: atom_id res chain seq x y z
N MET A 1 11.34 -24.35 13.75
CA MET A 1 10.15 -23.76 14.39
C MET A 1 10.51 -22.30 14.64
N ASN A 2 9.98 -21.28 13.98
CA ASN A 2 8.76 -21.13 13.20
C ASN A 2 9.05 -20.22 12.00
N ALA A 3 8.89 -20.73 10.78
CA ALA A 3 8.60 -19.90 9.63
C ALA A 3 7.09 -19.62 9.68
N ALA A 4 6.69 -18.81 10.66
CA ALA A 4 5.31 -18.35 10.75
C ALA A 4 5.21 -17.09 9.88
N GLU A 5 4.70 -17.30 8.67
CA GLU A 5 3.73 -16.38 8.06
C GLU A 5 4.22 -14.98 7.64
N ASP A 6 5.32 -14.90 6.88
CA ASP A 6 5.66 -13.72 6.03
C ASP A 6 4.72 -13.58 4.81
N HIS A 7 3.46 -14.02 4.91
CA HIS A 7 2.48 -14.00 3.82
C HIS A 7 1.39 -12.93 3.99
N LEU A 8 1.52 -12.04 4.98
CA LEU A 8 0.50 -11.01 5.21
C LEU A 8 0.69 -9.71 4.43
N TYR A 9 1.79 -9.59 3.69
CA TYR A 9 2.10 -8.42 2.88
C TYR A 9 2.29 -8.90 1.46
N SER A 10 1.46 -8.42 0.54
CA SER A 10 1.59 -8.71 -0.89
C SER A 10 2.83 -7.99 -1.41
N HIS A 11 4.04 -8.48 -1.12
CA HIS A 11 5.30 -7.92 -1.60
C HIS A 11 5.42 -8.10 -3.12
N ASP A 12 4.79 -7.21 -3.88
CA ASP A 12 5.18 -7.05 -5.28
C ASP A 12 6.62 -6.55 -5.28
N PRO A 13 7.56 -7.23 -5.96
CA PRO A 13 8.98 -6.88 -5.90
C PRO A 13 9.30 -5.48 -6.44
N ARG A 14 8.34 -4.84 -7.13
CA ARG A 14 8.44 -3.46 -7.64
C ARG A 14 7.88 -2.44 -6.65
N ALA A 15 7.13 -2.88 -5.65
CA ALA A 15 6.53 -2.00 -4.67
C ALA A 15 7.58 -1.43 -3.71
N ARG A 16 7.31 -0.22 -3.23
CA ARG A 16 8.18 0.53 -2.32
C ARG A 16 7.53 0.57 -0.94
N MET A 17 8.31 0.30 0.09
CA MET A 17 7.92 0.54 1.48
C MET A 17 8.23 2.00 1.82
N ILE A 18 7.20 2.75 2.21
CA ILE A 18 7.29 4.16 2.57
C ILE A 18 6.56 4.44 3.89
N THR A 19 6.84 5.59 4.48
CA THR A 19 6.14 6.07 5.68
C THR A 19 4.74 6.57 5.35
N ILE A 20 3.88 6.71 6.37
CA ILE A 20 2.53 7.28 6.20
C ILE A 20 2.60 8.72 5.65
N PRO A 21 3.44 9.63 6.19
CA PRO A 21 3.53 11.00 5.65
C PRO A 21 4.01 11.04 4.18
N GLU A 22 4.94 10.17 3.79
CA GLU A 22 5.38 10.07 2.39
C GLU A 22 4.23 9.61 1.48
N MET A 23 3.44 8.63 1.91
CA MET A 23 2.25 8.19 1.17
C MET A 23 1.25 9.34 1.03
N GLU A 24 0.93 10.06 2.11
CA GLU A 24 -0.01 11.19 2.07
C GLU A 24 0.42 12.28 1.08
N VAL A 25 1.72 12.55 0.98
CA VAL A 25 2.27 13.48 -0.01
C VAL A 25 2.17 12.92 -1.43
N LEU A 26 2.46 11.63 -1.61
CA LEU A 26 2.43 10.96 -2.92
C LEU A 26 1.04 11.00 -3.54
N ILE A 27 0.03 10.56 -2.78
CA ILE A 27 -1.37 10.49 -3.24
C ILE A 27 -2.14 11.80 -3.02
N LYS A 28 -1.46 12.88 -2.64
CA LYS A 28 -2.09 14.18 -2.48
C LYS A 28 -2.78 14.59 -3.79
N ASP A 29 -4.05 14.98 -3.70
CA ASP A 29 -4.90 15.36 -4.84
C ASP A 29 -5.21 14.21 -5.83
N ALA A 30 -4.89 12.96 -5.46
CA ALA A 30 -5.26 11.78 -6.24
C ALA A 30 -6.76 11.44 -6.07
N GLU A 31 -7.36 10.89 -7.11
CA GLU A 31 -8.71 10.31 -7.06
C GLU A 31 -8.65 8.94 -6.33
N ASP A 32 -9.45 8.76 -5.28
CA ASP A 32 -9.64 7.45 -4.63
C ASP A 32 -10.57 6.60 -5.50
N CYS A 33 -10.00 5.61 -6.19
CA CYS A 33 -10.72 4.69 -7.06
C CYS A 33 -11.38 3.53 -6.28
N GLY A 34 -11.21 3.48 -4.95
CA GLY A 34 -11.77 2.48 -4.06
C GLY A 34 -10.82 1.32 -3.73
N PRO A 35 -11.30 0.35 -2.92
CA PRO A 35 -10.53 -0.82 -2.55
C PRO A 35 -10.33 -1.77 -3.74
N ILE A 36 -9.15 -2.37 -3.84
CA ILE A 36 -8.83 -3.42 -4.83
C ILE A 36 -8.19 -4.60 -4.10
N MET A 37 -8.49 -5.84 -4.51
CA MET A 37 -7.87 -7.06 -3.94
C MET A 37 -8.03 -7.26 -2.41
N GLY A 38 -8.87 -6.49 -1.72
CA GLY A 38 -9.14 -6.61 -0.29
C GLY A 38 -9.46 -5.24 0.36
N PRO A 39 -9.87 -5.21 1.64
CA PRO A 39 -10.19 -3.95 2.34
C PRO A 39 -8.95 -3.09 2.64
N ASP A 40 -7.77 -3.71 2.74
CA ASP A 40 -6.53 -3.07 3.20
C ASP A 40 -5.68 -2.50 2.05
N THR A 41 -6.16 -2.69 0.81
CA THR A 41 -5.50 -2.23 -0.40
C THR A 41 -6.42 -1.28 -1.15
N LYS A 42 -5.94 -0.06 -1.39
CA LYS A 42 -6.66 0.99 -2.12
C LYS A 42 -5.95 1.35 -3.40
N LEU A 43 -6.74 1.74 -4.40
CA LEU A 43 -6.22 2.26 -5.66
C LEU A 43 -6.45 3.77 -5.73
N TYR A 44 -5.40 4.52 -6.05
CA TYR A 44 -5.45 5.95 -6.29
C TYR A 44 -5.00 6.27 -7.72
N GLN A 45 -5.55 7.32 -8.32
CA GLN A 45 -5.14 7.81 -9.64
C GLN A 45 -4.71 9.26 -9.56
N LYS A 46 -3.55 9.58 -10.14
CA LYS A 46 -3.07 10.95 -10.27
C LYS A 46 -2.18 11.10 -11.48
N ASP A 47 -2.40 12.17 -12.26
CA ASP A 47 -1.57 12.55 -13.41
C ASP A 47 -1.37 11.41 -14.43
N GLY A 48 -2.39 10.57 -14.63
CA GLY A 48 -2.34 9.41 -15.54
C GLY A 48 -1.59 8.19 -14.99
N ARG A 49 -1.14 8.23 -13.74
CA ARG A 49 -0.53 7.10 -13.02
C ARG A 49 -1.50 6.53 -12.00
N TYR A 50 -1.38 5.23 -11.75
CA TYR A 50 -2.13 4.53 -10.73
C TYR A 50 -1.22 4.08 -9.58
N TYR A 51 -1.71 4.19 -8.36
CA TYR A 51 -1.00 3.85 -7.14
C TYR A 51 -1.81 2.82 -6.37
N ARG A 52 -1.33 1.59 -6.31
CA ARG A 52 -1.85 0.58 -5.39
C ARG A 52 -1.17 0.79 -4.05
N VAL A 53 -1.94 1.19 -3.05
CA VAL A 53 -1.47 1.48 -1.69
C VAL A 53 -2.01 0.41 -0.76
N ILE A 54 -1.12 -0.31 -0.10
CA ILE A 54 -1.44 -1.29 0.93
C ILE A 54 -1.07 -0.68 2.27
N MET A 55 -2.08 -0.43 3.10
CA MET A 55 -1.88 -0.01 4.48
C MET A 55 -2.23 -1.20 5.38
N PRO A 56 -1.25 -1.82 6.03
CA PRO A 56 -1.50 -3.04 6.78
C PRO A 56 -2.33 -2.81 8.03
N CYS A 57 -3.33 -3.64 8.26
CA CYS A 57 -4.06 -3.68 9.52
C CYS A 57 -3.11 -3.68 10.73
N LEU A 58 -3.32 -2.77 11.69
CA LEU A 58 -2.49 -2.65 12.91
C LEU A 58 -2.33 -3.96 13.68
N GLY A 59 -3.41 -4.75 13.76
CA GLY A 59 -3.38 -6.07 14.41
C GLY A 59 -2.40 -7.05 13.76
N CYS A 60 -2.20 -6.94 12.45
CA CYS A 60 -1.24 -7.75 11.69
C CYS A 60 0.21 -7.38 12.00
N LEU A 61 0.44 -6.12 12.33
CA LEU A 61 1.74 -5.61 12.78
C LEU A 61 2.01 -5.87 14.27
N GLY A 62 1.04 -6.42 15.02
CA GLY A 62 1.09 -6.49 16.48
C GLY A 62 1.17 -5.10 17.14
N LYS A 63 0.70 -4.06 16.43
CA LYS A 63 0.72 -2.67 16.89
C LYS A 63 -0.68 -2.23 17.32
N MET A 64 -0.74 -1.29 18.26
CA MET A 64 -2.00 -0.66 18.69
C MET A 64 -2.29 0.64 17.92
N GLU A 65 -1.23 1.29 17.44
CA GLU A 65 -1.28 2.58 16.74
C GLU A 65 -0.23 2.60 15.64
N TYR A 66 -0.48 3.38 14.60
CA TYR A 66 0.53 3.62 13.57
C TYR A 66 1.53 4.66 14.08
N ASP A 67 2.81 4.43 13.80
CA ASP A 67 3.85 5.44 13.94
C ASP A 67 4.18 6.03 12.56
N ASN A 68 4.42 7.34 12.52
CA ASN A 68 4.63 8.06 11.26
C ASN A 68 6.05 7.88 10.68
N ASP A 69 6.97 7.29 11.45
CA ASP A 69 8.39 7.23 11.08
C ASP A 69 8.77 5.86 10.50
N SER A 70 7.97 4.82 10.72
CA SER A 70 8.21 3.48 10.18
C SER A 70 7.70 3.34 8.74
N PRO A 71 8.51 2.77 7.83
CA PRO A 71 8.07 2.48 6.47
C PRO A 71 7.19 1.22 6.45
N ILE A 72 5.90 1.40 6.71
CA ILE A 72 4.91 0.31 6.82
C ILE A 72 3.90 0.28 5.68
N VAL A 73 3.87 1.33 4.85
CA VAL A 73 2.93 1.41 3.71
C VAL A 73 3.62 0.88 2.48
N GLU A 74 3.02 -0.10 1.82
CA GLU A 74 3.52 -0.62 0.56
C GLU A 74 2.81 0.10 -0.60
N VAL A 75 3.59 0.68 -1.52
CA VAL A 75 3.03 1.39 -2.68
C VAL A 75 3.65 0.88 -3.97
N LEU A 76 2.78 0.52 -4.91
CA LEU A 76 3.15 0.17 -6.27
C LEU A 76 2.58 1.22 -7.23
N GLU A 77 3.46 1.89 -7.97
CA GLU A 77 3.11 2.78 -9.08
C GLU A 77 3.00 1.96 -10.37
N MET A 78 1.93 2.18 -11.12
CA MET A 78 1.57 1.37 -12.30
C MET A 78 0.96 2.23 -13.39
N ASP A 79 1.08 1.77 -14.63
CA ASP A 79 0.29 2.25 -15.75
C ASP A 79 -1.09 1.56 -15.82
N ILE A 80 -2.03 2.19 -16.53
CA ILE A 80 -3.40 1.67 -16.66
C ILE A 80 -3.45 0.25 -17.25
N ASP A 81 -2.52 -0.06 -18.16
CA ASP A 81 -2.43 -1.37 -18.82
C ASP A 81 -2.04 -2.50 -17.85
N GLU A 82 -1.45 -2.15 -16.70
CA GLU A 82 -1.04 -3.10 -15.66
C GLU A 82 -2.18 -3.42 -14.67
N LEU A 83 -3.29 -2.68 -14.70
CA LEU A 83 -4.45 -2.96 -13.84
C LEU A 83 -5.31 -4.13 -14.32
N ILE A 84 -5.12 -4.58 -15.57
CA ILE A 84 -6.04 -5.49 -16.29
C ILE A 84 -5.56 -6.95 -16.26
N TYR A 85 -4.43 -7.25 -15.63
CA TYR A 85 -3.83 -8.60 -15.55
C TYR A 85 -3.70 -9.08 -14.10
#